data_AF-A0A167HPB3-F1
#
_entry.id   AF-A0A167HPB3-F1
#
_cell.length_a   1.000
_cell.length_b   1.000
_cell.length_c   1.000
_cell.angle_alpha   90.00
_cell.angle_beta   90.00
_cell.angle_gamma   90.00
#
_symmetry.space_group_name_H-M   'P 1'
#
loop_
_entity.id
_entity.type
_entity.pdbx_description
1 polymer ?
#
loop_
_entity_poly.entity_id
_entity_poly.type
_entity_poly.pdbx_seq_one_letter_code
_entity_poly.pdbx_strand_id
1 'polypeptide(L)' 'PRADREDTRALYCASMLMLLKPWRTMSDLKGEGGSWEQAYQEYLVHAPQRCKDIIANIQYFYECKN' A
#
# COMPACT_ATOMS: atom_id res chain seq x y z
N PRO A 1 9.84 4.25 -2.30
CA PRO A 1 9.27 5.29 -1.40
C PRO A 1 9.40 4.81 0.04
N ARG A 2 10.00 5.59 0.96
CA ARG A 2 10.22 5.17 2.35
C ARG A 2 8.95 5.37 3.18
N ALA A 3 8.65 4.46 4.10
CA ALA A 3 7.48 4.52 4.96
C ALA A 3 7.54 5.66 6.03
N ASP A 4 8.74 6.19 6.31
CA ASP A 4 9.01 7.13 7.41
C ASP A 4 8.87 8.63 7.09
N ARG A 5 8.47 9.00 5.87
CA ARG A 5 8.13 10.40 5.57
C ARG A 5 6.62 10.52 5.44
N GLU A 6 6.01 11.26 6.37
CA GLU A 6 4.58 11.57 6.40
C GLU A 6 4.10 12.15 5.05
N ASP A 7 4.94 12.98 4.41
CA ASP A 7 4.75 13.54 3.07
C ASP A 7 4.72 12.47 1.94
N THR A 8 5.29 11.29 2.16
CA THR A 8 5.34 10.21 1.16
C THR A 8 4.50 8.99 1.52
N ARG A 9 3.93 8.96 2.72
CA ARG A 9 3.17 7.79 3.23
C ARG A 9 1.90 7.56 2.44
N ALA A 10 1.16 8.63 2.11
CA ALA A 10 0.01 8.56 1.21
C ALA A 10 0.40 8.04 -0.19
N LEU A 11 1.54 8.47 -0.73
CA LEU A 11 2.04 8.00 -2.02
C LEU A 11 2.46 6.53 -1.98
N TYR A 12 3.10 6.12 -0.89
CA TYR A 12 3.46 4.71 -0.66
C TYR A 12 2.20 3.84 -0.61
N CYS A 13 1.21 4.21 0.21
CA CYS A 13 -0.07 3.50 0.32
C CYS A 13 -0.78 3.41 -1.03
N ALA A 14 -0.88 4.52 -1.77
CA ALA A 14 -1.45 4.54 -3.10
C ALA A 14 -0.68 3.63 -4.07
N SER A 15 0.65 3.62 -4.02
CA SER A 15 1.50 2.79 -4.89
C SER A 15 1.36 1.30 -4.61
N MET A 16 1.17 0.91 -3.35
CA MET A 16 0.95 -0.48 -2.94
C MET A 16 -0.48 -0.97 -3.20
N LEU A 17 -1.46 -0.06 -3.23
CA LEU A 17 -2.86 -0.35 -3.59
C LEU A 17 -3.07 -0.43 -5.11
N MET A 18 -2.42 0.47 -5.86
CA MET A 18 -1.92 0.15 -7.21
C MET A 18 -1.00 -1.10 -7.08
N LEU A 19 -0.24 -1.63 -8.02
CA LEU A 19 0.49 -2.92 -7.85
C LEU A 19 -0.30 -4.19 -7.39
N LEU A 20 -0.93 -4.25 -6.20
CA LEU A 20 -1.44 -5.46 -5.54
C LEU A 20 -2.95 -5.69 -5.67
N LYS A 21 -3.76 -4.65 -5.86
CA LYS A 21 -5.21 -4.79 -6.06
C LYS A 21 -5.49 -4.90 -7.57
N PRO A 22 -6.55 -5.55 -8.04
CA PRO A 22 -7.04 -5.29 -9.40
C PRO A 22 -7.95 -4.05 -9.36
N TRP A 23 -7.64 -2.99 -10.13
CA TRP A 23 -8.45 -1.78 -10.20
C TRP A 23 -8.75 -1.37 -11.63
N ARG A 24 -9.95 -0.82 -11.86
CA ARG A 24 -10.34 -0.16 -13.12
C ARG A 24 -10.47 1.35 -12.95
N THR A 25 -10.80 1.79 -11.74
CA THR A 25 -11.01 3.20 -11.38
C THR A 25 -10.33 3.53 -10.06
N MET A 26 -10.11 4.82 -9.78
CA MET A 26 -9.53 5.24 -8.49
C MET A 26 -10.43 4.92 -7.30
N SER A 27 -11.75 4.86 -7.51
CA SER A 27 -12.72 4.47 -6.48
C SER A 27 -12.52 3.03 -6.02
N ASP A 28 -12.06 2.14 -6.90
CA ASP A 28 -11.73 0.76 -6.53
C ASP A 28 -10.55 0.70 -5.54
N LEU A 29 -9.66 1.69 -5.57
CA LEU A 29 -8.48 1.75 -4.73
C LEU A 29 -8.75 2.38 -3.37
N LYS A 30 -9.45 3.53 -3.36
CA LYS A 30 -9.60 4.38 -2.17
C LYS A 30 -10.95 4.21 -1.45
N GLY A 31 -11.92 3.57 -2.10
CA GLY A 31 -13.32 3.55 -1.63
C GLY A 31 -13.97 4.93 -1.72
N GLU A 32 -15.22 5.03 -1.26
CA GLU A 32 -15.97 6.29 -1.22
C GLU A 32 -15.44 7.20 -0.08
N GLY A 33 -14.31 7.87 -0.31
CA GLY A 33 -13.90 9.05 0.47
C GLY A 33 -12.90 8.84 1.61
N GLY A 34 -12.41 7.62 1.86
CA GLY A 34 -11.39 7.35 2.90
C GLY A 34 -10.00 7.88 2.53
N SER A 35 -9.06 8.03 3.48
CA SER A 35 -7.67 8.38 3.15
C SER A 35 -6.93 7.20 2.47
N TRP A 36 -5.83 7.47 1.75
CA TRP A 36 -5.01 6.39 1.16
C TRP A 36 -4.48 5.42 2.21
N GLU A 37 -4.22 5.92 3.42
CA GLU A 37 -3.80 5.09 4.54
C GLU A 37 -4.93 4.19 5.05
N GLN A 38 -6.15 4.73 5.20
CA GLN A 38 -7.31 3.94 5.62
C GLN A 38 -7.58 2.80 4.62
N ALA A 39 -7.63 3.13 3.32
CA ALA A 39 -7.82 2.13 2.27
C ALA A 39 -6.71 1.07 2.26
N TYR A 40 -5.47 1.46 2.56
CA TYR A 40 -4.35 0.53 2.65
C TYR A 40 -4.42 -0.37 3.88
N GLN A 41 -4.82 0.17 5.05
CA GLN A 41 -5.03 -0.63 6.26
C GLN A 41 -6.17 -1.64 6.08
N GLU A 42 -7.29 -1.21 5.49
CA GLU A 42 -8.41 -2.09 5.14
C GLU A 42 -7.97 -3.19 4.17
N TYR A 43 -7.19 -2.84 3.15
CA TYR A 43 -6.62 -3.83 2.24
C TYR A 43 -5.74 -4.83 3.00
N LEU A 44 -4.86 -4.39 3.89
CA LEU A 44 -3.97 -5.28 4.66
C LEU A 44 -4.74 -6.28 5.53
N VAL A 45 -5.88 -5.89 6.11
CA VAL A 45 -6.72 -6.81 6.90
C VAL A 45 -7.21 -7.97 6.04
N HIS A 46 -7.67 -7.69 4.82
CA HIS A 46 -8.26 -8.68 3.92
C HIS A 46 -7.29 -9.26 2.88
N ALA A 47 -6.06 -8.76 2.80
CA ALA A 47 -5.09 -9.15 1.80
C ALA A 47 -4.71 -10.63 1.93
N PRO A 48 -4.60 -11.37 0.82
CA PRO A 48 -4.01 -12.70 0.81
C PRO A 48 -2.60 -12.69 1.38
N GLN A 49 -2.18 -13.79 2.02
CA GLN A 49 -0.85 -13.90 2.62
C GLN A 49 0.27 -13.59 1.62
N ARG A 50 0.15 -14.06 0.38
CA ARG A 50 1.10 -13.75 -0.71
C ARG A 50 1.31 -12.24 -0.92
N CYS A 51 0.25 -11.44 -0.83
CA CYS A 51 0.36 -9.99 -0.98
C CYS A 51 1.09 -9.37 0.21
N LYS A 52 0.85 -9.87 1.44
CA LYS A 52 1.56 -9.45 2.64
C LYS A 52 3.06 -9.79 2.56
N ASP A 53 3.40 -10.97 2.04
CA ASP A 53 4.79 -11.40 1.85
C ASP A 53 5.51 -10.50 0.82
N ILE A 54 4.83 -10.10 -0.27
CA ILE A 54 5.37 -9.15 -1.25
C ILE A 54 5.65 -7.79 -0.58
N ILE A 55 4.71 -7.28 0.22
CA ILE A 55 4.89 -6.01 0.95
C ILE A 55 6.09 -6.10 1.90
N ALA A 56 6.20 -7.19 2.67
CA ALA A 56 7.31 -7.41 3.60
C ALA A 56 8.65 -7.45 2.87
N ASN A 57 8.73 -8.14 1.72
CA ASN A 57 9.95 -8.18 0.90
C ASN A 57 10.32 -6.80 0.34
N ILE A 58 9.35 -6.01 -0.09
CA ILE A 58 9.57 -4.64 -0.57
C ILE A 58 10.12 -3.77 0.57
N GLN A 59 9.56 -3.88 1.78
CA GLN A 59 10.06 -3.15 2.96
C GLN A 59 11.48 -3.58 3.31
N TYR A 60 11.75 -4.88 3.39
CA TYR A 60 13.07 -5.43 3.64
C TYR A 60 14.12 -4.92 2.63
N PHE A 61 13.78 -4.89 1.34
CA PHE A 61 14.67 -4.33 0.32
C PHE A 61 14.99 -2.85 0.57
N TYR A 62 14.03 -2.05 1.01
CA TYR A 62 14.27 -0.63 1.33
C TYR A 62 15.06 -0.44 2.63
N GLU A 63 14.88 -1.31 3.62
CA GLU A 63 15.63 -1.31 4.87
C GLU A 63 17.11 -1.66 4.63
N CYS A 64 17.39 -2.68 3.82
CA CYS A 64 18.75 -3.10 3.49
C CYS A 64 19.50 -2.19 2.50
N LYS A 65 18.80 -1.26 1.85
CA LYS A 65 19.41 -0.28 0.93
C LYS A 65 19.84 1.01 1.64
N ASN A 66 19.55 1.14 2.94
CA ASN A 66 20.15 2.13 3.83
C ASN A 66 21.30 1.50 4.64
#